data_AF-A0A1Y2LV26-F1
#
_entry.id   AF-A0A1Y2LV26-F1
#
_cell.length_a   1.000
_cell.length_b   1.000
_cell.length_c   1.000
_cell.angle_alpha   90.00
_cell.angle_beta   90.00
_cell.angle_gamma   90.00
#
_symmetry.space_group_name_H-M   'P 1'
#
loop_
_entity.id
_entity.type
_entity.pdbx_description
1 polymer ?
#
loop_
_entity_poly.entity_id
_entity_poly.type
_entity_poly.pdbx_seq_one_letter_code
_entity_poly.pdbx_strand_id
1 'polypeptide(L)'
;MGDRVAMIEQACKEMEASGKIKILRTSSLWETKAMYVVDQDMFVNGACEIETTLGPMHLLDELQAVENRMGRVKVIDKGPRNIDLDILLYEDVTMKNERLQLPHALMLEREFVLRPLCECV
;
A
#
# COMPACT_ATOMS: atom_id res chain seq x y z
N MET A 1 11.33 4.70 -8.55
CA MET A 1 12.63 5.38 -8.42
C MET A 1 13.50 4.59 -7.46
N GLY A 2 14.80 4.46 -7.73
CA GLY A 2 15.71 3.66 -6.90
C GLY A 2 15.42 2.15 -6.95
N ASP A 3 15.96 1.43 -5.97
CA ASP A 3 15.70 -0.01 -5.79
C ASP A 3 14.30 -0.23 -5.19
N ARG A 4 13.32 -0.41 -6.08
CA ARG A 4 11.89 -0.55 -5.74
C ARG A 4 11.61 -1.74 -4.82
N VAL A 5 12.37 -2.83 -4.95
CA VAL A 5 12.22 -4.01 -4.10
C VAL A 5 12.71 -3.69 -2.70
N ALA A 6 13.90 -3.11 -2.58
CA ALA A 6 14.44 -2.69 -1.29
C ALA A 6 13.54 -1.66 -0.58
N MET A 7 12.88 -0.77 -1.33
CA MET A 7 11.89 0.16 -0.76
C MET A 7 10.68 -0.58 -0.19
N ILE A 8 10.13 -1.57 -0.88
CA ILE A 8 9.01 -2.37 -0.36
C ILE A 8 9.43 -3.16 0.88
N GLU A 9 10.61 -3.78 0.87
CA GLU A 9 11.15 -4.48 2.04
C GLU A 9 11.34 -3.55 3.25
N GLN A 10 11.83 -2.33 3.01
CA GLN A 10 11.95 -1.33 4.06
C GLN A 10 10.59 -0.89 4.58
N ALA A 11 9.58 -0.71 3.72
CA ALA A 11 8.22 -0.37 4.12
C ALA A 11 7.64 -1.45 5.05
N CYS A 12 7.84 -2.73 4.73
CA CYS A 12 7.44 -3.84 5.60
C CYS A 12 8.07 -3.73 7.00
N LYS A 13 9.39 -3.48 7.07
CA LYS A 13 10.09 -3.29 8.35
C LYS A 13 9.56 -2.08 9.13
N GLU A 14 9.30 -0.96 8.46
CA GLU A 14 8.78 0.26 9.08
C GLU A 14 7.36 0.10 9.61
N MET A 15 6.51 -0.70 8.93
CA MET A 15 5.16 -1.03 9.42
C MET A 15 5.26 -1.83 10.73
N GLU A 16 6.12 -2.84 10.78
CA GLU A 16 6.30 -3.69 11.97
C GLU A 16 7.04 -2.98 13.12
N ALA A 17 7.84 -1.95 12.82
CA ALA A 17 8.63 -1.21 13.82
C ALA A 17 7.77 -0.58 14.94
N SER A 18 6.50 -0.26 14.66
CA SER A 18 5.57 0.27 15.65
C SER A 18 5.16 -0.76 16.72
N GLY A 19 5.34 -2.06 16.44
CA GLY A 19 4.84 -3.17 17.25
C GLY A 19 3.31 -3.33 17.22
N LYS A 20 2.60 -2.48 16.48
CA LYS A 20 1.13 -2.49 16.38
C LYS A 20 0.62 -3.20 15.12
N ILE A 21 1.52 -3.45 14.17
CA ILE A 21 1.26 -4.13 12.91
C ILE A 21 2.20 -5.32 12.85
N LYS A 22 1.67 -6.47 12.48
CA LYS A 22 2.42 -7.69 12.23
C LYS A 22 2.07 -8.21 10.84
N ILE A 23 3.06 -8.45 10.01
CA ILE A 23 2.82 -8.99 8.67
C ILE A 23 2.66 -10.50 8.79
N LEU A 24 1.53 -11.04 8.32
CA LEU A 24 1.24 -12.47 8.37
C LEU A 24 1.71 -13.18 7.10
N ARG A 25 1.47 -12.56 5.95
CA ARG A 25 1.92 -13.06 4.63
C ARG A 25 2.09 -11.91 3.66
N THR A 26 2.85 -12.15 2.61
CA THR A 26 3.03 -11.23 1.47
C THR A 26 2.79 -11.99 0.16
N SER A 27 2.30 -11.29 -0.86
CA SER A 27 2.26 -11.80 -2.22
C SER A 27 3.65 -11.82 -2.86
N SER A 28 3.74 -12.36 -4.06
CA SER A 28 4.80 -12.06 -5.01
C SER A 28 4.82 -10.57 -5.37
N LEU A 29 5.98 -10.06 -5.78
CA LEU A 29 6.12 -8.70 -6.30
C LEU A 29 5.91 -8.69 -7.82
N TRP A 30 5.07 -7.77 -8.28
CA TRP A 30 4.67 -7.65 -9.68
C TRP A 30 5.09 -6.31 -10.27
N GLU A 31 5.88 -6.37 -11.35
CA GLU A 31 6.20 -5.18 -12.13
C GLU A 31 5.06 -4.87 -13.11
N THR A 32 4.50 -3.67 -13.03
CA THR A 32 3.35 -3.24 -13.84
C THR A 32 3.55 -1.84 -14.42
N LYS A 33 2.92 -1.58 -15.57
CA LYS A 33 2.95 -0.26 -16.19
C LYS A 33 2.13 0.72 -15.36
N ALA A 34 2.57 1.98 -15.31
CA ALA A 34 1.79 3.05 -14.72
C ALA A 34 0.44 3.21 -15.45
N MET A 35 -0.64 3.34 -14.69
CA MET A 35 -2.00 3.41 -15.24
C MET A 35 -2.40 4.82 -15.71
N TYR A 36 -1.89 5.87 -15.06
CA TYR A 36 -2.35 7.25 -15.28
C TYR A 36 -1.30 8.13 -15.96
N VAL A 37 -0.12 8.26 -15.35
CA VAL A 37 1.03 8.96 -15.95
C VAL A 37 1.90 7.90 -16.60
N VAL A 38 1.80 7.72 -17.92
CA VAL A 38 2.45 6.60 -18.61
C VAL A 38 3.92 6.87 -19.00
N ASP A 39 4.32 8.15 -19.01
CA ASP A 39 5.71 8.57 -19.27
C ASP A 39 6.52 8.57 -17.96
N GLN A 40 6.64 7.38 -17.35
CA GLN A 40 7.46 7.13 -16.16
C GLN A 40 7.88 5.66 -16.08
N ASP A 41 8.82 5.36 -15.19
CA ASP A 41 9.23 3.98 -14.89
C ASP A 41 8.06 3.10 -14.45
N MET A 42 8.19 1.79 -14.66
CA MET A 42 7.22 0.81 -14.16
C MET A 42 7.14 0.83 -12.62
N PHE A 43 5.98 0.46 -12.09
CA PHE A 43 5.78 0.24 -10.66
C PHE A 43 6.07 -1.21 -10.28
N VAL A 44 6.59 -1.44 -9.08
CA VAL A 44 6.58 -2.76 -8.44
C VAL A 44 5.47 -2.71 -7.39
N ASN A 45 4.56 -3.69 -7.43
CA ASN A 45 3.39 -3.75 -6.55
C ASN A 45 3.37 -5.09 -5.82
N GLY A 46 2.81 -5.09 -4.62
CA GLY A 46 2.56 -6.28 -3.83
C GLY A 46 1.38 -6.05 -2.90
N ALA A 47 0.90 -7.12 -2.29
CA ALA A 47 -0.07 -7.07 -1.20
C ALA A 47 0.50 -7.80 0.02
N CYS A 48 0.01 -7.44 1.20
CA CYS A 48 0.29 -8.18 2.42
C CYS A 48 -0.97 -8.30 3.26
N GLU A 49 -1.08 -9.42 3.97
CA GLU A 49 -2.05 -9.56 5.05
C GLU A 49 -1.36 -9.16 6.35
N ILE A 50 -2.03 -8.37 7.17
CA ILE A 50 -1.52 -7.93 8.45
C ILE A 50 -2.49 -8.28 9.59
N GLU A 51 -1.93 -8.47 10.77
CA GLU A 51 -2.63 -8.45 12.04
C GLU A 51 -2.32 -7.11 12.72
N THR A 52 -3.35 -6.42 13.22
CA THR A 52 -3.17 -5.16 13.93
C THR A 52 -4.23 -4.96 15.00
N THR A 53 -3.88 -4.19 16.04
CA THR A 53 -4.83 -3.71 17.06
C THR A 53 -5.38 -2.31 16.73
N LEU A 54 -4.93 -1.71 15.63
CA LEU A 54 -5.34 -0.38 15.20
C LEU A 54 -6.65 -0.42 14.42
N GLY A 55 -7.63 0.38 14.83
CA GLY A 55 -8.81 0.62 14.00
C GLY A 55 -8.46 1.31 12.65
N PRO A 56 -9.36 1.27 11.64
CA PRO A 56 -9.05 1.65 10.26
C PRO A 56 -8.41 3.04 10.09
N MET A 57 -8.90 4.04 10.83
CA MET A 57 -8.36 5.40 10.76
C MET A 57 -6.97 5.53 11.37
N HIS A 58 -6.69 4.82 12.48
CA HIS A 58 -5.36 4.82 13.08
C HIS A 58 -4.37 3.99 12.24
N LEU A 59 -4.85 2.92 11.59
CA LEU A 59 -4.04 2.20 10.61
C LEU A 59 -3.66 3.13 9.45
N LEU A 60 -4.61 3.90 8.90
CA LEU A 60 -4.32 4.88 7.86
C LEU A 60 -3.28 5.91 8.32
N ASP A 61 -3.43 6.45 9.53
CA ASP A 61 -2.46 7.40 10.09
C ASP A 61 -1.05 6.79 10.24
N GLU A 62 -0.96 5.53 10.68
CA GLU A 62 0.33 4.84 10.82
C GLU A 62 0.97 4.56 9.46
N LEU A 63 0.21 4.10 8.45
CA LEU A 63 0.72 3.88 7.10
C LEU A 63 1.21 5.18 6.46
N GLN A 64 0.46 6.29 6.61
CA GLN A 64 0.90 7.61 6.16
C GLN A 64 2.18 8.06 6.88
N ALA A 65 2.32 7.75 8.17
CA ALA A 65 3.53 8.04 8.92
C ALA A 65 4.73 7.22 8.41
N VAL A 66 4.54 5.95 8.06
CA VAL A 66 5.58 5.11 7.42
C VAL A 66 6.04 5.74 6.10
N GLU A 67 5.11 6.09 5.21
CA GLU A 67 5.47 6.72 3.94
C GLU A 67 6.23 8.04 4.13
N ASN A 68 5.84 8.85 5.11
CA ASN A 68 6.53 10.10 5.44
C ASN A 68 7.95 9.85 5.98
N ARG A 69 8.15 8.84 6.83
CA ARG A 69 9.50 8.42 7.31
C ARG A 69 10.39 7.97 6.15
N MET A 70 9.79 7.34 5.14
CA MET A 70 10.47 6.91 3.92
C MET A 70 10.64 8.03 2.87
N GLY A 71 10.33 9.27 3.24
CA GLY A 71 10.57 10.44 2.40
C GLY A 71 9.58 10.59 1.25
N ARG A 72 8.30 10.26 1.45
CA ARG A 72 7.25 10.54 0.46
C ARG A 72 7.25 12.04 0.10
N VAL A 73 7.58 12.34 -1.15
CA VAL A 73 7.45 13.68 -1.72
C VAL A 73 6.31 13.67 -2.75
N LYS A 74 5.19 14.31 -2.42
CA LYS A 74 4.06 14.43 -3.35
C LYS A 74 4.27 15.62 -4.30
N VAL A 75 5.08 15.42 -5.34
CA VAL A 75 5.35 16.47 -6.35
C VAL A 75 4.23 16.58 -7.39
N ILE A 76 3.67 15.43 -7.80
CA ILE A 76 2.61 15.32 -8.81
C ILE A 76 1.58 14.32 -8.32
N ASP A 77 0.29 14.65 -8.40
CA ASP A 77 -0.78 13.71 -8.06
C ASP A 77 -0.71 12.49 -9.00
N LYS A 78 -0.67 11.28 -8.43
CA LYS A 78 -0.46 10.00 -9.15
C LYS A 78 0.85 9.92 -9.97
N GLY A 79 1.83 10.77 -9.66
CA GLY A 79 3.16 10.72 -10.24
C GLY A 79 4.08 9.70 -9.58
N PRO A 80 5.38 9.71 -9.94
CA PRO A 80 6.39 8.86 -9.32
C PRO A 80 6.48 9.10 -7.82
N ARG A 81 6.57 8.01 -7.06
CA ARG A 81 6.72 8.02 -5.58
C ARG A 81 7.59 6.85 -5.15
N ASN A 82 8.25 7.02 -4.00
CA ASN A 82 9.17 6.01 -3.46
C ASN A 82 8.40 4.79 -2.92
N ILE A 83 7.29 5.03 -2.24
CA ILE A 83 6.38 4.01 -1.70
C ILE A 83 4.96 4.58 -1.63
N ASP A 84 3.96 3.72 -1.75
CA ASP A 84 2.53 4.05 -1.58
C ASP A 84 1.89 2.88 -0.82
N LEU A 85 1.22 3.15 0.29
CA LEU A 85 0.58 2.14 1.14
C LEU A 85 -0.92 2.39 1.20
N ASP A 86 -1.71 1.50 0.59
CA ASP A 86 -3.16 1.58 0.53
C ASP A 86 -3.82 0.48 1.40
N ILE A 87 -4.85 0.84 2.16
CA ILE A 87 -5.70 -0.14 2.85
C ILE A 87 -6.76 -0.63 1.86
N LEU A 88 -6.67 -1.89 1.45
CA LEU A 88 -7.61 -2.49 0.49
C LEU A 88 -8.89 -2.98 1.17
N LEU A 89 -8.72 -3.72 2.26
CA LEU A 89 -9.76 -4.38 3.03
C LEU A 89 -9.42 -4.24 4.52
N TYR A 90 -10.44 -4.27 5.37
CA TYR A 90 -10.28 -4.35 6.83
C TYR A 90 -11.43 -5.18 7.38
N GLU A 91 -11.18 -6.47 7.62
CA GLU A 91 -12.20 -7.43 8.09
C GLU A 91 -13.54 -7.26 7.32
N ASP A 92 -14.66 -7.17 8.04
CA ASP A 92 -16.00 -6.92 7.49
C ASP A 92 -16.38 -5.41 7.52
N VAL A 93 -15.40 -4.51 7.72
CA VAL A 93 -15.66 -3.08 7.85
C VAL A 93 -15.98 -2.46 6.49
N THR A 94 -17.19 -1.91 6.39
CA THR A 94 -17.57 -0.99 5.31
C THR A 94 -17.62 0.43 5.85
N MET A 95 -16.83 1.33 5.28
CA MET A 95 -16.84 2.74 5.67
C MET A 95 -16.53 3.67 4.51
N LYS A 96 -17.02 4.89 4.62
CA LYS A 96 -16.74 5.97 3.66
C LYS A 96 -16.73 7.30 4.37
N ASN A 97 -15.58 7.96 4.38
CA ASN A 97 -15.42 9.35 4.81
C ASN A 97 -14.44 10.07 3.86
N GLU A 98 -14.12 11.32 4.15
CA GLU A 98 -13.25 12.15 3.31
C GLU A 98 -11.81 11.62 3.17
N ARG A 99 -11.34 10.82 4.14
CA ARG A 99 -9.96 10.31 4.23
C ARG A 99 -9.84 8.85 3.81
N LEU A 100 -10.87 8.02 4.04
CA LEU A 100 -10.82 6.57 3.86
C LEU A 100 -12.15 6.01 3.33
N GLN A 101 -12.04 5.12 2.36
CA GLN A 101 -13.15 4.30 1.86
C GLN A 101 -12.74 2.83 1.89
N LEU A 102 -13.52 1.99 2.58
CA LEU A 102 -13.33 0.54 2.67
C LEU A 102 -14.62 -0.19 2.27
N PRO A 103 -14.53 -1.25 1.43
CA PRO A 103 -13.36 -1.66 0.64
C PRO A 103 -12.82 -0.55 -0.26
N HIS A 104 -11.54 -0.61 -0.62
CA HIS A 104 -10.90 0.42 -1.42
C HIS A 104 -11.63 0.59 -2.76
N ALA A 105 -12.09 1.82 -3.05
CA ALA A 105 -13.04 2.11 -4.12
C ALA A 105 -12.65 1.56 -5.50
N LEU A 106 -11.36 1.58 -5.82
CA LEU A 106 -10.82 1.20 -7.14
C LEU A 106 -10.09 -0.14 -7.12
N MET A 107 -10.17 -0.93 -6.04
CA MET A 107 -9.40 -2.17 -5.94
C MET A 107 -9.80 -3.19 -7.02
N LEU A 108 -11.09 -3.25 -7.37
CA LEU A 108 -11.61 -4.19 -8.36
C LEU A 108 -11.30 -3.79 -9.81
N GLU A 109 -10.89 -2.54 -10.03
CA GLU A 109 -10.58 -2.00 -11.37
C GLU A 109 -9.08 -2.03 -11.67
N ARG A 110 -8.24 -2.39 -10.69
CA ARG A 110 -6.79 -2.32 -10.76
C ARG A 110 -6.16 -3.70 -10.74
N GLU A 111 -5.69 -4.15 -11.90
CA GLU A 111 -5.03 -5.46 -12.03
C GLU A 111 -3.81 -5.59 -11.12
N PHE A 112 -3.01 -4.52 -10.97
CA PHE A 112 -1.85 -4.49 -10.09
C PHE A 112 -2.20 -4.55 -8.59
N VAL A 113 -3.49 -4.44 -8.23
CA VAL A 113 -4.01 -4.66 -6.88
C VAL A 113 -4.59 -6.07 -6.76
N LEU A 114 -5.43 -6.48 -7.71
CA LEU A 114 -6.12 -7.78 -7.67
C LEU A 114 -5.16 -8.96 -7.76
N ARG A 115 -4.17 -8.92 -8.67
CA ARG A 115 -3.22 -10.03 -8.84
C ARG A 115 -2.47 -10.34 -7.54
N PRO A 116 -1.78 -9.37 -6.89
CA PRO A 116 -1.15 -9.61 -5.60
C PRO A 116 -2.15 -10.03 -4.52
N LEU A 117 -3.33 -9.39 -4.45
CA LEU A 117 -4.32 -9.68 -3.43
C LEU A 117 -4.80 -11.14 -3.48
N CYS A 118 -5.03 -11.68 -4.68
CA CYS A 118 -5.43 -13.08 -4.88
C CYS A 118 -4.42 -14.11 -4.38
N GLU A 119 -3.15 -13.75 -4.18
CA GLU A 119 -2.14 -14.64 -3.58
C GLU A 119 -2.21 -14.62 -2.04
N CYS A 120 -2.87 -13.63 -1.45
CA CYS A 120 -3.00 -13.47 -0.01
C CYS A 120 -4.34 -13.97 0.56
N VAL A 121 -5.35 -14.22 -0.28
CA VAL A 121 -6.68 -14.74 0.12
C VAL A 121 -6.85 -16.23 -0.13
#